data_AF-A0A916BI22-F1
#
_entry.id   AF-A0A916BI22-F1
#
_cell.length_a   1.000
_cell.length_b   1.000
_cell.length_c   1.000
_cell.angle_alpha   90.00
_cell.angle_beta   90.00
_cell.angle_gamma   90.00
#
_symmetry.space_group_name_H-M   'P 1'
#
loop_
_entity.id
_entity.type
_entity.pdbx_description
1 polymer ?
#
loop_
_entity_poly.entity_id
_entity_poly.type
_entity_poly.pdbx_seq_one_letter_code
_entity_poly.pdbx_strand_id
1 'polypeptide(L)'
;MRWLGRIFGHGSDGSHRRHSGTGVRRFVVHDRRGKACLTEVDRQGTIHAAMETKKCTRCGKVKPLTEFSWKEQSKHRRHSYCKDCFREISRLQYQHKHAYYCNKAAQRRKQQIKQLRQTLYDYLKSHPCVDCGENDPTCLEFDQVTGSKHSNISRMVSSASSLTMLYDEINKCEVRCANCHRRKTAREQGWYKDLK
;
A
#
# COMPACT_ATOMS: atom_id res chain seq x y z
N MET A 1 62.10 -27.59 -22.19
CA MET A 1 63.35 -28.11 -21.58
C MET A 1 63.00 -28.86 -20.32
N ARG A 2 63.47 -30.12 -20.23
CA ARG A 2 63.57 -31.03 -19.06
C ARG A 2 62.27 -31.42 -18.34
N TRP A 3 61.85 -32.69 -18.36
CA TRP A 3 62.39 -33.85 -17.58
C TRP A 3 62.30 -33.54 -16.08
N LEU A 4 61.58 -34.25 -15.18
CA LEU A 4 61.35 -35.67 -14.87
C LEU A 4 60.29 -35.68 -13.73
N GLY A 5 59.45 -36.67 -13.44
CA GLY A 5 59.68 -38.09 -13.12
C GLY A 5 58.69 -38.44 -11.98
N ARG A 6 57.74 -39.38 -12.16
CA ARG A 6 57.74 -40.76 -11.61
C ARG A 6 58.26 -40.86 -10.15
N ILE A 7 57.54 -41.49 -9.23
CA ILE A 7 57.63 -42.93 -8.84
C ILE A 7 56.44 -43.22 -7.90
N PHE A 8 55.48 -44.10 -8.25
CA PHE A 8 55.34 -45.53 -7.87
C PHE A 8 55.48 -45.85 -6.38
N GLY A 9 54.53 -46.60 -5.80
CA GLY A 9 54.75 -47.22 -4.48
C GLY A 9 53.50 -47.78 -3.84
N HIS A 10 53.30 -49.09 -3.98
CA HIS A 10 52.20 -49.89 -3.50
C HIS A 10 51.99 -49.86 -1.97
N GLY A 11 50.74 -50.03 -1.56
CA GLY A 11 50.35 -50.42 -0.21
C GLY A 11 49.08 -51.28 -0.27
N SER A 12 49.30 -52.58 -0.24
CA SER A 12 48.32 -53.66 -0.23
C SER A 12 47.46 -53.70 1.04
N ASP A 13 46.25 -54.22 0.86
CA ASP A 13 45.41 -54.96 1.80
C ASP A 13 45.60 -54.73 3.30
N GLY A 14 44.58 -54.11 3.89
CA GLY A 14 44.29 -54.12 5.32
C GLY A 14 42.82 -54.44 5.53
N SER A 15 42.55 -55.71 5.79
CA SER A 15 41.23 -56.27 6.10
C SER A 15 40.54 -55.57 7.28
N HIS A 16 39.25 -55.32 7.11
CA HIS A 16 38.18 -55.41 8.11
C HIS A 16 38.42 -54.87 9.54
N ARG A 17 37.76 -53.74 9.83
CA ARG A 17 36.71 -53.70 10.86
C ARG A 17 35.73 -52.56 10.57
N ARG A 18 34.53 -52.92 10.11
CA ARG A 18 33.39 -52.01 10.12
C ARG A 18 33.02 -51.80 11.58
N HIS A 19 33.32 -50.62 12.12
CA HIS A 19 32.56 -50.09 13.24
C HIS A 19 31.56 -49.11 12.64
N SER A 20 30.30 -49.56 12.60
CA SER A 20 29.12 -48.73 12.35
C SER A 20 28.92 -47.78 13.53
N GLY A 21 29.82 -46.82 13.67
CA GLY A 21 29.63 -45.64 14.51
C GLY A 21 29.02 -44.54 13.65
N THR A 22 27.81 -44.13 13.97
CA THR A 22 27.23 -42.83 13.61
C THR A 22 28.04 -41.72 14.31
N GLY A 23 29.32 -41.59 13.97
CA GLY A 23 30.20 -40.57 14.50
C GLY A 23 29.97 -39.25 13.79
N VAL A 24 29.20 -38.36 14.39
CA VAL A 24 29.21 -36.93 14.07
C VAL A 24 30.56 -36.39 14.56
N ARG A 25 31.41 -35.88 13.66
CA ARG A 25 32.67 -35.25 14.07
C ARG A 25 32.38 -33.82 14.50
N ARG A 26 32.50 -33.58 15.80
CA ARG A 26 32.34 -32.26 16.40
C ARG A 26 33.65 -31.49 16.23
N PHE A 27 33.67 -30.50 15.35
CA PHE A 27 34.78 -29.56 15.24
C PHE A 27 34.36 -28.24 15.89
N VAL A 28 35.25 -27.69 16.73
CA VAL A 28 35.10 -26.33 17.25
C VAL A 28 35.84 -25.42 16.28
N VAL A 29 35.11 -24.54 15.59
CA VAL A 29 35.70 -23.54 14.70
C VAL A 29 35.52 -22.17 15.36
N HIS A 30 36.60 -21.39 15.40
CA HIS A 30 36.60 -20.03 15.95
C HIS A 30 36.53 -19.02 14.80
N ASP A 31 35.69 -17.99 14.93
CA ASP A 31 35.69 -16.86 13.99
C ASP A 31 36.94 -15.96 14.19
N ARG A 32 37.23 -15.04 13.26
CA ARG A 32 38.34 -14.07 13.34
C ARG A 32 38.33 -13.16 14.60
N ARG A 33 37.24 -13.17 15.37
CA ARG A 33 37.05 -12.50 16.67
C ARG A 33 37.07 -13.48 17.86
N GLY A 34 37.46 -14.74 17.66
CA GLY A 34 37.67 -15.74 18.71
C GLY A 34 36.41 -16.41 19.26
N LYS A 35 35.20 -16.05 18.80
CA LYS A 35 33.96 -16.70 19.25
C LYS A 35 33.84 -18.10 18.67
N ALA A 36 33.72 -19.10 19.56
CA ALA A 36 33.44 -20.48 19.20
C ALA A 36 32.01 -20.59 18.65
N CYS A 37 31.87 -21.02 17.40
CA CYS A 37 30.57 -21.35 16.82
C CYS A 37 30.53 -22.87 16.62
N LEU A 38 29.57 -23.53 17.26
CA LEU A 38 29.31 -24.96 17.04
C LEU A 38 28.64 -25.12 15.68
N THR A 39 29.39 -25.55 14.67
CA THR A 39 28.84 -25.95 13.37
C THR A 39 28.78 -27.48 13.32
N GLU A 40 27.57 -28.04 13.29
CA GLU A 40 27.36 -29.45 12.98
C GLU A 40 27.42 -29.61 11.46
N VAL A 41 28.39 -30.39 10.98
CA VAL A 41 28.59 -30.67 9.55
C VAL A 41 28.21 -32.13 9.31
N ASP A 42 27.27 -32.38 8.40
CA ASP A 42 26.92 -33.73 7.98
C ASP A 42 28.06 -34.37 7.13
N ARG A 43 27.93 -35.66 6.79
CA ARG A 43 28.93 -36.36 5.95
C ARG A 43 28.98 -35.84 4.51
N GLN A 44 28.00 -35.05 4.07
CA GLN A 44 27.94 -34.44 2.74
C GLN A 44 28.48 -33.00 2.70
N GLY A 45 28.91 -32.43 3.83
CA GLY A 45 29.45 -31.07 3.91
C GLY A 45 28.38 -29.98 3.98
N THR A 46 27.12 -30.32 4.26
CA THR A 46 26.04 -29.34 4.41
C THR A 46 26.13 -28.69 5.80
N ILE A 47 26.26 -27.36 5.83
CA ILE A 47 26.17 -26.57 7.07
C ILE A 47 24.68 -26.35 7.38
N HIS A 48 24.13 -27.10 8.34
CA HIS A 48 22.81 -26.79 8.87
C HIS A 48 22.93 -25.62 9.84
N ALA A 49 22.64 -24.41 9.36
CA ALA A 49 22.53 -23.24 10.22
C ALA A 49 21.46 -23.53 11.29
N ALA A 50 21.88 -23.67 12.55
CA ALA A 50 20.98 -23.80 13.68
C ALA A 50 20.01 -22.60 13.64
N MET A 51 18.74 -22.86 13.32
CA MET A 51 17.75 -21.81 13.24
C MET A 51 17.59 -21.20 14.62
N GLU A 52 18.02 -19.95 14.80
CA GLU A 52 17.90 -19.25 16.07
C GLU A 52 16.42 -19.17 16.47
N THR A 53 16.11 -19.62 17.69
CA THR A 53 14.75 -19.69 18.21
C THR A 53 14.55 -18.73 19.38
N LYS A 54 13.31 -18.29 19.60
CA LYS A 54 12.92 -17.39 20.67
C LYS A 54 11.57 -17.79 21.25
N LYS A 55 11.40 -17.59 22.57
CA LYS A 55 10.12 -17.76 23.26
C LYS A 55 9.24 -16.53 23.06
N CYS A 56 8.02 -16.75 22.56
CA CYS A 56 7.01 -15.69 22.47
C CYS A 56 6.53 -15.27 23.87
N THR A 57 6.59 -13.97 24.19
CA THR A 57 6.15 -13.46 25.50
C THR A 57 4.63 -13.47 25.71
N ARG A 58 3.83 -13.74 24.67
CA ARG A 58 2.36 -13.77 24.73
C ARG A 58 1.79 -15.17 24.81
N CYS A 59 2.14 -16.07 23.88
CA CYS A 59 1.63 -17.45 23.88
C CYS A 59 2.58 -18.47 24.50
N GLY A 60 3.78 -18.07 24.92
CA GLY A 60 4.76 -18.94 25.59
C GLY A 60 5.47 -19.95 24.68
N LYS A 61 5.05 -20.13 23.42
CA LYS A 61 5.65 -21.09 22.48
C LYS A 61 7.05 -20.65 22.03
N VAL A 62 7.97 -21.61 21.91
CA VAL A 62 9.28 -21.42 21.29
C VAL A 62 9.12 -21.57 19.77
N LYS A 63 9.56 -20.57 19.02
CA LYS A 63 9.45 -20.51 17.55
C LYS A 63 10.75 -19.98 16.94
N PRO A 64 11.05 -20.26 15.66
CA PRO A 64 12.21 -19.67 14.99
C PRO A 64 12.08 -18.14 14.89
N LEU A 65 13.21 -17.41 14.87
CA LEU A 65 13.23 -15.95 14.77
C LEU A 65 12.51 -15.42 13.51
N THR A 66 12.43 -16.21 12.46
CA THR A 66 11.68 -15.89 11.23
C THR A 66 10.19 -15.71 11.51
N GLU A 67 9.64 -16.34 12.56
CA GLU A 67 8.25 -16.24 13.01
C GLU A 67 7.97 -15.05 13.93
N PHE A 68 8.93 -14.14 14.07
CA PHE A 68 8.78 -12.87 14.76
C PHE A 68 8.95 -11.74 13.74
N SER A 69 8.01 -10.80 13.69
CA SER A 69 8.12 -9.63 12.80
C SER A 69 9.27 -8.73 13.23
N TRP A 70 9.82 -7.98 12.28
CA TRP A 70 10.80 -6.94 12.57
C TRP A 70 10.14 -5.78 13.32
N LYS A 71 10.76 -5.34 14.41
CA LYS A 71 10.42 -4.07 15.08
C LYS A 71 11.27 -2.93 14.53
N GLU A 72 12.56 -3.20 14.31
CA GLU A 72 13.51 -2.27 13.69
C GLU A 72 14.59 -3.10 12.99
N GLN A 73 14.57 -3.12 11.65
CA GLN A 73 15.46 -3.96 10.85
C GLN A 73 16.93 -3.54 10.99
N SER A 74 17.21 -2.24 10.98
CA SER A 74 18.57 -1.68 11.11
C SER A 74 19.29 -2.16 12.38
N LYS A 75 18.57 -2.21 13.50
CA LYS A 75 19.09 -2.70 14.80
C LYS A 75 18.93 -4.20 14.99
N HIS A 76 18.57 -4.95 13.94
CA HIS A 76 18.32 -6.39 13.99
C HIS A 76 17.31 -6.80 15.09
N ARG A 77 16.37 -5.90 15.42
CA ARG A 77 15.46 -6.09 16.55
C ARG A 77 14.12 -6.64 16.09
N ARG A 78 13.82 -7.86 16.52
CA ARG A 78 12.52 -8.53 16.33
C ARG A 78 11.54 -8.19 17.45
N HIS A 79 10.24 -8.32 17.19
CA HIS A 79 9.22 -8.24 18.23
C HIS A 79 9.40 -9.31 19.32
N SER A 80 8.83 -9.08 20.51
CA SER A 80 8.86 -10.03 21.63
C SER A 80 7.82 -11.15 21.50
N TYR A 81 6.77 -10.92 20.70
CA TYR A 81 5.71 -11.87 20.40
C TYR A 81 5.79 -12.36 18.94
N CYS A 82 5.30 -13.57 18.68
CA CYS A 82 5.29 -14.17 17.34
C CYS A 82 4.26 -13.49 16.41
N LYS A 83 4.37 -13.75 15.10
CA LYS A 83 3.46 -13.24 14.06
C LYS A 83 1.99 -13.54 14.34
N ASP A 84 1.64 -14.72 14.85
CA ASP A 84 0.25 -15.08 15.16
C ASP A 84 -0.32 -14.17 16.25
N CYS A 85 0.42 -14.06 17.34
CA CYS A 85 0.09 -13.18 18.45
C CYS A 85 0.02 -11.71 18.01
N PHE A 86 0.89 -11.29 17.10
CA PHE A 86 0.84 -9.95 16.53
C PHE A 86 -0.41 -9.74 15.69
N ARG A 87 -0.74 -10.66 14.78
CA ARG A 87 -1.94 -10.59 13.92
C ARG A 87 -3.22 -10.44 14.74
N GLU A 88 -3.33 -11.20 15.82
CA GLU A 88 -4.48 -11.14 16.72
C GLU A 88 -4.58 -9.79 17.45
N ILE A 89 -3.46 -9.29 18.00
CA ILE A 89 -3.41 -7.95 18.62
C ILE A 89 -3.78 -6.88 17.60
N SER A 90 -3.18 -6.93 16.40
CA SER A 90 -3.46 -5.97 15.33
C SER A 90 -4.94 -5.98 14.93
N ARG A 91 -5.57 -7.15 14.88
CA ARG A 91 -7.02 -7.28 14.59
C ARG A 91 -7.86 -6.60 15.66
N LEU A 92 -7.60 -6.87 16.94
CA LEU A 92 -8.32 -6.24 18.05
C LEU A 92 -8.12 -4.73 18.08
N GLN A 93 -6.88 -4.27 17.90
CA GLN A 93 -6.56 -2.85 17.81
C GLN A 93 -7.24 -2.17 16.63
N TYR A 94 -7.29 -2.82 15.47
CA TYR A 94 -8.02 -2.32 14.30
C TYR A 94 -9.51 -2.24 14.58
N GLN A 95 -10.13 -3.27 15.16
CA GLN A 95 -11.55 -3.27 15.53
C GLN A 95 -11.90 -2.10 16.48
N HIS A 96 -11.11 -1.90 17.53
CA HIS A 96 -11.33 -0.79 18.48
C HIS A 96 -11.10 0.60 17.85
N LYS A 97 -10.17 0.73 16.90
CA LYS A 97 -9.90 2.00 16.21
C LYS A 97 -10.70 2.18 14.92
N HIS A 98 -11.42 1.15 14.46
CA HIS A 98 -12.14 1.17 13.19
C HIS A 98 -13.16 2.29 13.18
N ALA A 99 -14.00 2.35 14.22
CA ALA A 99 -14.98 3.42 14.39
C ALA A 99 -14.31 4.81 14.40
N TYR A 100 -13.17 4.97 15.06
CA TYR A 100 -12.42 6.22 15.06
C TYR A 100 -11.96 6.62 13.66
N TYR A 101 -11.36 5.71 12.88
CA TYR A 101 -10.90 6.01 11.52
C TYR A 101 -12.06 6.28 10.56
N CYS A 102 -13.15 5.51 10.65
CA CYS A 102 -14.38 5.75 9.88
C CYS A 102 -14.96 7.13 10.19
N ASN A 103 -15.09 7.46 11.47
CA ASN A 103 -15.59 8.77 11.91
C ASN A 103 -14.67 9.90 11.43
N LYS A 104 -13.36 9.74 11.56
CA LYS A 104 -12.39 10.73 11.10
C LYS A 104 -12.44 10.92 9.58
N ALA A 105 -12.59 9.84 8.81
CA ALA A 105 -12.78 9.92 7.35
C ALA A 105 -14.10 10.62 6.98
N ALA A 106 -15.19 10.30 7.68
CA ALA A 106 -16.48 10.94 7.48
C ALA A 106 -16.45 12.44 7.78
N GLN A 107 -15.78 12.86 8.87
CA GLN A 107 -15.61 14.28 9.21
C GLN A 107 -14.78 15.02 8.15
N ARG A 108 -13.68 14.42 7.68
CA ARG A 108 -12.88 14.99 6.58
C ARG A 108 -13.71 15.17 5.31
N ARG A 109 -14.48 14.15 4.93
CA ARG A 109 -15.38 14.20 3.78
C ARG A 109 -16.42 15.31 3.93
N LYS A 110 -17.04 15.44 5.11
CA LYS A 110 -18.01 16.51 5.40
C LYS A 110 -17.38 17.90 5.24
N GLN A 111 -16.17 18.10 5.78
CA GLN A 111 -15.44 19.35 5.66
C GLN A 111 -15.10 19.69 4.21
N GLN A 112 -14.63 18.70 3.44
CA GLN A 112 -14.31 18.88 2.03
C GLN A 112 -15.55 19.25 1.22
N ILE A 113 -16.68 18.57 1.42
CA ILE A 113 -17.95 18.92 0.76
C ILE A 113 -18.35 20.37 1.08
N LYS A 114 -18.23 20.78 2.35
CA LYS A 114 -18.53 22.16 2.76
C LYS A 114 -17.63 23.15 2.01
N GLN A 115 -16.33 22.88 1.93
CA GLN A 115 -15.37 23.73 1.21
C GLN A 115 -15.71 23.82 -0.27
N LEU A 116 -15.98 22.69 -0.94
CA LEU A 116 -16.34 22.69 -2.36
C LEU A 116 -17.65 23.44 -2.63
N ARG A 117 -18.66 23.28 -1.76
CA ARG A 117 -19.92 24.06 -1.85
C ARG A 117 -19.68 25.55 -1.72
N GLN A 118 -18.83 25.95 -0.78
CA GLN A 118 -18.47 27.35 -0.61
C GLN A 118 -17.77 27.89 -1.85
N THR A 119 -16.78 27.15 -2.38
CA THR A 119 -16.08 27.51 -3.62
C THR A 119 -17.04 27.68 -4.80
N LEU A 120 -18.01 26.76 -4.98
CA LEU A 120 -19.00 26.91 -6.05
C LEU A 120 -19.91 28.12 -5.84
N TYR A 121 -20.36 28.34 -4.61
CA TYR A 121 -21.20 29.49 -4.29
C TYR A 121 -20.48 30.81 -4.58
N ASP A 122 -19.22 30.94 -4.15
CA ASP A 122 -18.41 32.13 -4.37
C ASP A 122 -18.11 32.34 -5.87
N TYR A 123 -17.90 31.25 -6.61
CA TYR A 123 -17.74 31.29 -8.06
C TYR A 123 -19.02 31.79 -8.75
N LEU A 124 -20.17 31.15 -8.49
CA LEU A 124 -21.45 31.52 -9.10
C LEU A 124 -21.87 32.96 -8.75
N LYS A 125 -21.57 33.44 -7.55
CA LYS A 125 -21.85 34.82 -7.12
C LYS A 125 -21.08 35.89 -7.91
N SER A 126 -19.95 35.53 -8.50
CA SER A 126 -19.12 36.43 -9.31
C SER A 126 -19.27 36.20 -10.82
N HIS A 127 -20.06 35.19 -11.23
CA HIS A 127 -20.25 34.80 -12.62
C HIS A 127 -21.75 34.74 -12.94
N PRO A 128 -22.40 35.88 -13.24
CA PRO A 128 -23.81 35.90 -13.60
C PRO A 128 -24.05 35.17 -14.93
N CYS A 129 -25.32 34.89 -15.24
CA CYS A 129 -25.74 34.24 -16.47
C CYS A 129 -25.22 35.00 -17.70
N VAL A 130 -24.48 34.30 -18.56
CA VAL A 130 -23.90 34.88 -19.79
C VAL A 130 -24.94 35.42 -20.78
N ASP A 131 -26.19 34.92 -20.72
CA ASP A 131 -27.25 35.31 -21.65
C ASP A 131 -28.12 36.47 -21.16
N CYS A 132 -28.41 36.53 -19.85
CA CYS A 132 -29.40 37.48 -19.30
C CYS A 132 -28.96 38.24 -18.04
N GLY A 133 -27.74 38.03 -17.55
CA GLY A 133 -27.20 38.74 -16.39
C GLY A 133 -27.79 38.36 -15.03
N GLU A 134 -28.66 37.35 -14.96
CA GLU A 134 -29.16 36.81 -13.70
C GLU A 134 -27.99 36.41 -12.79
N ASN A 135 -28.06 36.79 -11.51
CA ASN A 135 -26.93 36.67 -10.58
C ASN A 135 -27.30 35.90 -9.29
N ASP A 136 -28.52 35.39 -9.15
CA ASP A 136 -28.88 34.50 -8.04
C ASP A 136 -28.22 33.12 -8.22
N PRO A 137 -27.21 32.75 -7.40
CA PRO A 137 -26.50 31.48 -7.53
C PRO A 137 -27.40 30.24 -7.42
N THR A 138 -28.60 30.38 -6.84
CA THR A 138 -29.53 29.26 -6.67
C THR A 138 -30.22 28.84 -7.98
N CYS A 139 -30.27 29.74 -8.97
CA CYS A 139 -30.88 29.48 -10.28
C CYS A 139 -29.84 29.33 -11.41
N LEU A 140 -28.55 29.43 -11.09
CA LEU A 140 -27.46 29.28 -12.03
C LEU A 140 -27.02 27.82 -12.18
N GLU A 141 -26.68 27.46 -13.40
CA GLU A 141 -26.23 26.14 -13.82
C GLU A 141 -24.93 26.26 -14.62
N PHE A 142 -24.12 25.20 -14.58
CA PHE A 142 -22.92 25.06 -15.40
C PHE A 142 -23.29 24.40 -16.73
N ASP A 143 -23.42 25.20 -17.78
CA ASP A 143 -23.66 24.74 -19.15
C ASP A 143 -22.33 24.36 -19.79
N GLN A 144 -22.18 23.11 -20.22
CA GLN A 144 -20.94 22.65 -20.82
C GLN A 144 -20.85 23.11 -22.27
N VAL A 145 -19.80 23.88 -22.58
CA VAL A 145 -19.61 24.45 -23.94
C VAL A 145 -18.42 23.85 -24.69
N THR A 146 -17.48 23.22 -23.99
CA THR A 146 -16.29 22.63 -24.61
C THR A 146 -15.91 21.28 -24.01
N GLY A 147 -15.17 20.48 -24.78
CA GLY A 147 -14.54 19.24 -24.32
C GLY A 147 -15.51 18.13 -23.90
N SER A 148 -14.95 17.06 -23.33
CA SER A 148 -15.73 15.96 -22.74
C SER A 148 -15.85 16.12 -21.22
N LYS A 149 -17.02 15.75 -20.71
CA LYS A 149 -17.36 15.84 -19.29
C LYS A 149 -16.69 14.72 -18.51
N HIS A 150 -15.96 15.03 -17.45
CA HIS A 150 -15.51 13.98 -16.54
C HIS A 150 -16.65 13.55 -15.61
N SER A 151 -17.40 14.53 -15.08
CA SER A 151 -18.59 14.28 -14.28
C SER A 151 -19.42 15.55 -14.10
N ASN A 152 -20.67 15.42 -13.65
CA ASN A 152 -21.46 16.58 -13.23
C ASN A 152 -20.80 17.26 -12.02
N ILE A 153 -20.65 18.59 -12.05
CA ILE A 153 -20.06 19.38 -10.95
C ILE A 153 -20.76 19.10 -9.61
N SER A 154 -22.10 19.01 -9.59
CA SER A 154 -22.87 18.64 -8.39
C SER A 154 -22.50 17.24 -7.86
N ARG A 155 -22.20 16.29 -8.75
CA ARG A 155 -21.70 14.96 -8.38
C ARG A 155 -20.29 15.05 -7.79
N MET A 156 -19.40 15.84 -8.39
CA MET A 156 -18.03 16.03 -7.90
C MET A 156 -18.00 16.63 -6.49
N VAL A 157 -18.89 17.57 -6.20
CA VAL A 157 -19.04 18.13 -4.85
C VAL A 157 -19.56 17.07 -3.89
N SER A 158 -20.66 16.39 -4.23
CA SER A 158 -21.24 15.38 -3.33
C SER A 158 -20.34 14.17 -3.12
N SER A 159 -19.42 13.86 -4.04
CA SER A 159 -18.40 12.81 -3.91
C SER A 159 -17.12 13.27 -3.20
N ALA A 160 -16.99 14.55 -2.83
CA ALA A 160 -15.78 15.14 -2.26
C ALA A 160 -14.55 14.98 -3.17
N SER A 161 -14.69 15.35 -4.45
CA SER A 161 -13.57 15.41 -5.40
C SER A 161 -12.53 16.48 -5.01
N SER A 162 -11.34 16.42 -5.61
CA SER A 162 -10.32 17.44 -5.39
C SER A 162 -10.74 18.79 -5.99
N LEU A 163 -10.23 19.89 -5.41
CA LEU A 163 -10.44 21.24 -5.94
C LEU A 163 -9.92 21.38 -7.36
N THR A 164 -8.75 20.79 -7.67
CA THR A 164 -8.18 20.81 -9.02
C THR A 164 -9.15 20.22 -10.05
N MET A 165 -9.66 19.00 -9.79
CA MET A 165 -10.63 18.39 -10.70
C MET A 165 -11.89 19.24 -10.84
N LEU A 166 -12.37 19.85 -9.74
CA LEU A 166 -13.52 20.74 -9.77
C LEU A 166 -13.29 21.93 -10.72
N TYR A 167 -12.14 22.60 -10.60
CA TYR A 167 -11.79 23.74 -11.47
C TYR A 167 -11.59 23.32 -12.92
N ASP A 168 -10.95 22.17 -13.18
CA ASP A 168 -10.78 21.64 -14.53
C ASP A 168 -12.13 21.42 -15.22
N GLU A 169 -13.16 21.03 -14.46
CA GLU A 169 -14.50 20.86 -14.98
C GLU A 169 -15.25 22.19 -15.14
N ILE A 170 -15.12 23.11 -14.18
CA ILE A 170 -15.70 24.47 -14.26
C ILE A 170 -15.19 25.20 -15.49
N ASN A 171 -13.90 25.08 -15.82
CA ASN A 171 -13.27 25.76 -16.96
C ASN A 171 -13.82 25.32 -18.33
N LYS A 172 -14.59 24.23 -18.39
CA LYS A 172 -15.25 23.74 -19.61
C LYS A 172 -16.69 24.26 -19.75
N CYS A 173 -17.17 24.99 -18.75
CA CYS A 173 -18.55 25.43 -18.62
C CYS A 173 -18.68 26.95 -18.71
N GLU A 174 -19.82 27.38 -19.24
CA GLU A 174 -20.34 28.73 -19.05
C GLU A 174 -21.38 28.71 -17.93
N VAL A 175 -21.52 29.83 -17.21
CA VAL A 175 -22.58 29.98 -16.22
C VAL A 175 -23.84 30.53 -16.89
N ARG A 176 -24.95 29.79 -16.80
CA ARG A 176 -26.26 30.20 -17.35
C ARG A 176 -27.36 29.95 -16.33
N CYS A 177 -28.39 30.79 -16.29
CA CYS A 177 -29.56 30.47 -15.47
C CYS A 177 -30.37 29.32 -16.10
N ALA A 178 -31.08 28.56 -15.28
CA ALA A 178 -31.86 27.39 -15.72
C ALA A 178 -32.81 27.69 -16.89
N ASN A 179 -33.40 28.89 -16.93
CA ASN A 179 -34.29 29.31 -18.01
C ASN A 179 -33.53 29.57 -19.33
N CYS A 180 -32.39 30.25 -19.28
CA CYS A 180 -31.57 30.50 -20.46
C CYS A 180 -30.94 29.20 -20.99
N HIS A 181 -30.45 28.34 -20.09
CA HIS A 181 -29.95 27.02 -20.45
C HIS A 181 -31.03 26.18 -21.15
N ARG A 182 -32.23 26.07 -20.58
CA ARG A 182 -33.34 25.33 -21.20
C ARG A 182 -33.78 25.89 -22.55
N ARG A 183 -33.78 27.23 -22.71
CA ARG A 183 -34.04 27.88 -24.00
C ARG A 183 -32.97 27.55 -25.03
N LYS A 184 -31.70 27.57 -24.65
CA LYS A 184 -30.57 27.20 -25.52
C LYS A 184 -30.71 25.76 -25.99
N THR A 185 -30.90 24.81 -25.08
CA THR A 185 -31.11 23.39 -25.41
C THR A 185 -32.30 23.20 -26.36
N ALA A 186 -33.44 23.86 -26.09
CA ALA A 186 -34.62 23.76 -26.95
C ALA A 186 -34.37 24.27 -28.37
N ARG A 187 -33.55 25.33 -28.54
CA ARG A 187 -33.11 25.82 -29.85
C ARG A 187 -32.17 24.84 -30.54
N GLU A 188 -31.15 24.35 -29.85
CA GLU A 188 -30.13 23.45 -30.40
C GLU A 188 -30.73 22.09 -30.82
N GLN A 189 -31.68 21.57 -30.04
CA GLN A 189 -32.33 20.29 -30.30
C GLN A 189 -33.60 20.42 -31.16
N GLY A 190 -34.01 21.64 -31.49
CA GLY A 190 -35.17 21.90 -32.34
C GLY A 190 -36.49 21.36 -31.76
N TRP A 191 -36.74 21.53 -30.46
CA TRP A 191 -37.91 20.96 -29.77
C TRP A 191 -39.28 21.36 -30.35
N TYR A 192 -39.34 22.49 -31.05
CA TYR A 192 -40.56 23.05 -31.63
C TYR A 192 -40.41 23.34 -33.13
N LYS A 193 -39.54 22.58 -33.82
CA LYS A 193 -39.26 22.78 -35.25
C LYS A 193 -40.44 22.50 -36.18
N ASP A 194 -41.44 21.80 -35.66
CA ASP A 194 -42.69 21.38 -36.32
C ASP A 194 -43.87 22.31 -35.99
N LEU A 195 -43.72 23.23 -35.05
CA LEU A 195 -44.74 24.22 -34.65
C LEU A 195 -44.47 25.62 -35.22
N LYS A 196 -43.41 25.79 -36.03
CA LYS A 196 -43.00 27.06 -36.63
C LYS A 196 -43.04 27.00 -38.13
#